data_AF-A0A0G2JFM7-F1
#
_entry.id   AF-A0A0G2JFM7-F1
#
_cell.length_a   1.000
_cell.length_b   1.000
_cell.length_c   1.000
_cell.angle_alpha   90.00
_cell.angle_beta   90.00
_cell.angle_gamma   90.00
#
_symmetry.space_group_name_H-M   'P 1'
#
loop_
_entity.id
_entity.type
_entity.pdbx_description
1 polymer ?
#
loop_
_entity_poly.entity_id
_entity_poly.type
_entity_poly.pdbx_seq_one_letter_code
_entity_poly.pdbx_strand_id
1 'polypeptide(L)' 'MGRKKIQITRIMDERNRQVTFTKRKFGLM' A
#
# COMPACT_ATOMS: atom_id res chain seq x y z
N MET A 1 -5.01 -0.78 -15.50
CA MET A 1 -5.54 -1.55 -14.34
C MET A 1 -5.65 -0.61 -13.15
N GLY A 2 -6.86 -0.25 -12.72
CA GLY A 2 -7.10 0.75 -11.66
C GLY A 2 -6.88 0.25 -10.23
N ARG A 3 -7.37 1.02 -9.26
CA ARG A 3 -7.32 0.69 -7.82
C ARG A 3 -8.03 -0.64 -7.54
N LYS A 4 -7.30 -1.62 -6.99
CA LYS A 4 -7.87 -2.90 -6.53
C LYS A 4 -7.93 -2.92 -5.00
N LYS A 5 -9.01 -3.51 -4.46
CA LYS A 5 -9.14 -3.72 -3.01
C LYS A 5 -8.12 -4.78 -2.58
N ILE A 6 -7.40 -4.50 -1.48
CA ILE A 6 -6.47 -5.43 -0.85
C ILE A 6 -6.98 -5.79 0.55
N GLN A 7 -6.61 -6.96 1.04
CA GLN A 7 -6.86 -7.35 2.42
C GLN A 7 -5.98 -6.51 3.36
N ILE A 8 -6.49 -6.14 4.56
CA ILE A 8 -5.71 -5.42 5.57
C ILE A 8 -4.91 -6.45 6.37
N THR A 9 -3.79 -6.86 5.78
CA THR A 9 -2.79 -7.73 6.40
C THR A 9 -1.39 -7.20 6.07
N ARG A 10 -0.35 -7.74 6.73
CA ARG A 10 1.03 -7.36 6.43
C ARG A 10 1.36 -7.76 4.99
N ILE A 11 1.73 -6.80 4.15
CA ILE A 11 2.18 -7.06 2.79
C ILE A 11 3.56 -7.72 2.86
N MET A 12 3.66 -8.96 2.39
CA MET A 12 4.90 -9.74 2.39
C MET A 12 5.89 -9.26 1.34
N ASP A 13 5.40 -8.84 0.18
CA ASP A 13 6.20 -8.24 -0.88
C ASP A 13 6.72 -6.86 -0.46
N GLU A 14 8.03 -6.74 -0.36
CA GLU A 14 8.73 -5.54 0.09
C GLU A 14 8.50 -4.32 -0.82
N ARG A 15 8.51 -4.49 -2.14
CA ARG A 15 8.29 -3.36 -3.08
C ARG A 15 6.88 -2.81 -2.93
N ASN A 16 5.89 -3.70 -2.91
CA ASN A 16 4.49 -3.31 -2.74
C ASN A 16 4.23 -2.69 -1.36
N ARG A 17 4.93 -3.17 -0.33
CA ARG A 17 4.88 -2.58 1.01
C ARG A 17 5.43 -1.15 1.04
N GLN A 18 6.61 -0.91 0.45
CA GLN A 18 7.21 0.43 0.40
C GLN A 18 6.32 1.42 -0.36
N VAL A 19 5.83 1.05 -1.55
CA VAL A 19 4.94 1.90 -2.35
C VAL A 19 3.64 2.19 -1.59
N THR A 20 3.03 1.16 -0.99
CA THR A 20 1.78 1.33 -0.22
C THR A 20 1.98 2.23 0.99
N PHE A 21 3.09 2.07 1.72
CA PHE A 21 3.41 2.92 2.87
C PHE A 21 3.54 4.39 2.47
N THR A 22 4.36 4.69 1.46
CA THR A 22 4.56 6.06 0.98
C THR A 22 3.24 6.68 0.51
N LYS A 23 2.44 5.93 -0.25
CA LYS A 23 1.13 6.41 -0.76
C LYS A 23 0.12 6.67 0.36
N ARG A 24 0.04 5.78 1.36
CA ARG A 24 -0.87 5.97 2.50
C ARG A 24 -0.42 7.07 3.44
N LYS A 25 0.89 7.18 3.71
CA LYS A 25 1.46 8.24 4.54
C LYS A 25 1.14 9.62 3.96
N PHE A 26 1.33 9.81 2.66
CA PHE A 26 1.03 11.06 1.98
C PHE A 26 -0.48 11.38 1.95
N GLY A 27 -1.35 10.37 1.93
CA GLY A 27 -2.81 10.58 1.96
C GLY A 27 -3.40 10.82 3.36
N LEU A 28 -2.60 10.69 4.42
CA LEU A 28 -3.00 10.91 5.81
C LEU A 28 -2.36 12.16 6.44
N MET A 29 -1.32 12.71 5.81
CA MET A 29 -0.75 14.04 6.10
C MET A 29 -1.46 15.09 5.26
#